data_AF-A0A1Z9X1I3-F1
#
_entry.id   AF-A0A1Z9X1I3-F1
#
_cell.length_a   1.000
_cell.length_b   1.000
_cell.length_c   1.000
_cell.angle_alpha   90.00
_cell.angle_beta   90.00
_cell.angle_gamma   90.00
#
_symmetry.space_group_name_H-M   'P 1'
#
loop_
_entity.id
_entity.type
_entity.pdbx_description
1 polymer ?
#
loop_
_entity_poly.entity_id
_entity_poly.type
_entity_poly.pdbx_seq_one_letter_code
_entity_poly.pdbx_strand_id
1 'polypeptide(L)'
;MLTSLRKRFTSTFYVQIWEDRLKVMDSAKNKSFDDSPIVVIQTHDSGKKVISGIGKNAAISLKPNEIAVNPFSHPRALLSDFYVGEKLLQHAFKSISNAKFLRPRPKVIIHPMEKTEGGLTAIEKRAFTELALGAGAVAIKIHVGKTLDISELEFDTFQDEIKIESYIEEASQTTSNVATLLVYLVIVIIAVWYFGN
;
A
#
# COMPACT_ATOMS: atom_id res chain seq x y z
N MET A 1 -29.96 -4.66 -8.35
CA MET A 1 -30.38 -4.43 -6.94
C MET A 1 -29.57 -5.22 -5.90
N LEU A 2 -28.56 -6.05 -6.25
CA LEU A 2 -27.75 -6.82 -5.28
C LEU A 2 -26.43 -6.15 -4.83
N THR A 3 -26.04 -5.00 -5.39
CA THR A 3 -24.77 -4.34 -5.05
C THR A 3 -24.82 -3.58 -3.72
N SER A 4 -25.99 -3.10 -3.30
CA SER A 4 -26.13 -2.28 -2.09
C SER A 4 -26.00 -3.09 -0.78
N LEU A 5 -26.29 -4.40 -0.82
CA LEU A 5 -26.23 -5.25 0.38
C LEU A 5 -24.79 -5.73 0.69
N ARG A 6 -23.86 -5.68 -0.28
CA ARG A 6 -22.44 -6.00 -0.06
C ARG A 6 -21.62 -4.83 0.49
N LYS A 7 -22.04 -3.57 0.26
CA LYS A 7 -21.34 -2.36 0.77
C LYS A 7 -21.24 -2.33 2.30
N ARG A 8 -22.20 -2.92 3.02
CA ARG A 8 -22.22 -2.95 4.50
C ARG A 8 -21.25 -3.92 5.16
N PHE A 9 -20.51 -4.73 4.40
CA PHE A 9 -19.69 -5.81 4.98
C PHE A 9 -18.19 -5.78 4.63
N THR A 10 -17.71 -4.85 3.83
CA THR A 10 -16.26 -4.71 3.56
C THR A 10 -15.66 -3.61 4.42
N SER A 11 -15.05 -3.99 5.55
CA SER A 11 -14.19 -3.10 6.33
C SER A 11 -13.05 -2.57 5.44
N THR A 12 -12.90 -1.25 5.40
CA THR A 12 -11.71 -0.60 4.82
C THR A 12 -10.76 -0.27 5.95
N PHE A 13 -9.53 -0.76 5.87
CA PHE A 13 -8.48 -0.43 6.81
C PHE A 13 -7.62 0.69 6.24
N TYR A 14 -7.47 1.77 7.00
CA TYR A 14 -6.50 2.81 6.74
C TYR A 14 -5.26 2.54 7.57
N VAL A 15 -4.14 2.28 6.92
CA VAL A 15 -2.87 1.85 7.53
C VAL A 15 -1.87 2.97 7.33
N GLN A 16 -1.49 3.63 8.42
CA GLN A 16 -0.44 4.64 8.44
C GLN A 16 0.83 4.06 9.05
N ILE A 17 1.95 4.23 8.36
CA ILE A 17 3.22 3.60 8.72
C ILE A 17 4.29 4.69 8.90
N TRP A 18 4.87 4.76 10.08
CA TRP A 18 6.05 5.55 10.44
C TRP A 18 7.16 4.59 10.92
N GLU A 19 8.39 5.09 11.10
CA GLU A 19 9.43 4.32 11.78
C GLU A 19 9.05 3.98 13.24
N ASP A 20 8.43 4.91 13.96
CA ASP A 20 8.20 4.78 15.41
C ASP A 20 6.76 4.38 15.77
N ARG A 21 5.84 4.42 14.80
CA ARG A 21 4.41 4.18 14.98
C ARG A 21 3.80 3.43 13.81
N LEU A 22 2.92 2.48 14.11
CA LEU A 22 2.01 1.84 13.17
C LEU A 22 0.58 2.06 13.66
N LYS A 23 -0.22 2.74 12.82
CA LYS A 23 -1.63 2.96 13.11
C LYS A 23 -2.50 2.29 12.05
N VAL A 24 -3.44 1.45 12.48
CA VAL A 24 -4.45 0.83 11.60
C VAL A 24 -5.82 1.19 12.14
N MET A 25 -6.67 1.75 11.28
CA MET A 25 -8.03 2.13 11.64
C MET A 25 -9.03 1.44 10.72
N ASP A 26 -10.11 0.91 11.28
CA ASP A 26 -11.25 0.44 10.48
C ASP A 26 -12.19 1.63 10.24
N SER A 27 -12.50 1.95 8.97
CA SER A 27 -13.38 3.08 8.65
C SER A 27 -14.83 2.82 9.04
N ALA A 28 -15.25 1.54 9.10
CA ALA A 28 -16.61 1.16 9.43
C ALA A 28 -16.80 0.93 10.95
N LYS A 29 -15.75 0.48 11.63
CA LYS A 29 -15.77 0.19 13.07
C LYS A 29 -14.80 1.14 13.73
N ASN A 30 -15.22 1.95 14.70
CA ASN A 30 -14.37 2.89 15.43
C ASN A 30 -13.33 2.16 16.33
N LYS A 31 -12.47 1.37 15.71
CA LYS A 31 -11.45 0.51 16.29
C LYS A 31 -10.14 0.84 15.61
N SER A 32 -9.10 0.90 16.41
CA SER A 32 -7.76 1.14 15.93
C SER A 32 -6.75 0.25 16.63
N PHE A 33 -5.70 -0.08 15.90
CA PHE A 33 -4.43 -0.54 16.42
C PHE A 33 -3.47 0.65 16.31
N ASP A 34 -2.75 0.97 17.38
CA ASP A 34 -1.86 2.12 17.44
C ASP A 34 -0.72 1.81 18.43
N ASP A 35 0.43 1.41 17.91
CA ASP A 35 1.59 1.01 18.70
C ASP A 35 2.90 1.20 17.91
N SER A 36 4.05 1.03 18.56
CA SER A 36 5.35 1.01 17.91
C SER A 36 5.49 -0.24 17.03
N PRO A 37 6.06 -0.15 15.81
CA PRO A 37 6.17 -1.26 14.87
C PRO A 37 7.29 -2.24 15.23
N ILE A 38 7.51 -2.51 16.52
CA ILE A 38 8.56 -3.42 16.97
C ILE A 38 7.98 -4.83 17.11
N VAL A 39 8.69 -5.81 16.57
CA VAL A 39 8.39 -7.23 16.73
C VAL A 39 9.52 -7.88 17.50
N VAL A 40 9.19 -8.53 18.61
CA VAL A 40 10.14 -9.30 19.41
C VAL A 40 10.15 -10.74 18.93
N ILE A 41 11.34 -11.21 18.56
CA ILE A 41 11.58 -12.54 18.02
C ILE A 41 12.42 -13.31 19.03
N GLN A 42 11.88 -14.41 19.53
CA GLN A 42 12.59 -15.35 20.38
C GLN A 42 13.22 -16.45 19.54
N THR A 43 14.49 -16.77 19.83
CA THR A 43 15.17 -17.95 19.27
C THR A 43 15.16 -19.06 20.31
N HIS A 44 14.49 -20.17 20.00
CA HIS A 44 14.53 -21.38 20.83
C HIS A 44 15.87 -22.11 20.68
N ASP A 45 16.18 -22.99 21.64
CA ASP A 45 17.41 -23.79 21.65
C ASP A 45 17.56 -24.68 20.39
N SER A 46 16.44 -25.01 19.72
CA SER A 46 16.43 -25.71 18.44
C SER A 46 16.80 -24.84 17.22
N GLY A 47 17.10 -23.55 17.42
CA GLY A 47 17.34 -22.57 16.37
C GLY A 47 16.06 -22.00 15.74
N LYS A 48 14.88 -22.47 16.14
CA LYS A 48 13.59 -21.99 15.62
C LYS A 48 13.31 -20.58 16.13
N LYS A 49 13.04 -19.65 15.21
CA LYS A 49 12.60 -18.28 15.51
C LYS A 49 11.07 -18.21 15.60
N VAL A 50 10.56 -17.58 16.65
CA VAL A 50 9.12 -17.34 16.86
C VAL A 50 8.90 -15.92 17.34
N ILE A 51 7.75 -15.35 16.99
CA ILE A 51 7.36 -14.03 17.51
C ILE A 51 6.87 -14.21 18.95
N SER A 52 7.57 -13.61 19.91
CA SER A 52 7.19 -13.65 21.33
C SER A 52 6.41 -12.42 21.78
N GLY A 53 6.50 -11.30 21.05
CA GLY A 53 5.74 -10.09 21.35
C GLY A 53 5.75 -9.07 20.22
N ILE A 54 4.82 -8.11 20.28
CA ILE A 54 4.69 -6.99 19.34
C ILE A 54 4.41 -5.72 20.15
N GLY A 55 4.91 -4.59 19.68
CA GLY A 55 4.64 -3.28 20.25
C GLY A 55 5.69 -2.81 21.23
N LYS A 56 5.54 -1.57 21.70
CA LYS A 56 6.48 -0.92 22.62
C LYS A 56 6.66 -1.74 23.89
N ASN A 57 5.56 -2.24 24.46
CA ASN A 57 5.58 -2.98 25.72
C ASN A 57 6.36 -4.30 25.63
N ALA A 58 6.33 -4.98 24.48
CA ALA A 58 7.10 -6.19 24.29
C ALA A 58 8.61 -5.90 24.24
N ALA A 59 9.00 -4.74 23.71
CA ALA A 59 10.39 -4.36 23.51
C ALA A 59 11.10 -3.84 24.77
N ILE A 60 10.37 -3.47 25.84
CA ILE A 60 10.95 -2.87 27.06
C ILE A 60 11.89 -3.85 27.79
N SER A 61 11.52 -5.13 27.86
CA SER A 61 12.23 -6.13 28.65
C SER A 61 12.51 -7.39 27.83
N LEU A 62 13.59 -7.35 27.03
CA LEU A 62 14.03 -8.48 26.23
C LEU A 62 14.70 -9.54 27.09
N LYS A 63 14.38 -10.81 26.85
CA LYS A 63 15.12 -11.95 27.40
C LYS A 63 16.43 -12.16 26.64
N PRO A 64 17.41 -12.90 27.19
CA PRO A 64 18.70 -13.14 26.52
C PRO A 64 18.58 -13.80 25.13
N ASN A 65 17.51 -14.53 24.87
CA ASN A 65 17.26 -15.20 23.58
C ASN A 65 16.24 -14.46 22.70
N GLU A 66 15.94 -13.20 23.01
CA GLU A 66 15.02 -12.36 22.25
C GLU A 66 15.74 -11.19 21.58
N ILE A 67 15.29 -10.84 20.38
CA ILE A 67 15.72 -9.64 19.65
C ILE A 67 14.49 -8.81 19.27
N ALA A 68 14.62 -7.49 19.35
CA ALA A 68 13.62 -6.56 18.84
C ALA A 68 13.99 -6.15 17.41
N VAL A 69 13.04 -6.26 16.48
CA VAL A 69 13.22 -5.88 15.07
C VAL A 69 12.13 -4.91 14.68
N ASN A 70 12.52 -3.81 14.03
CA ASN A 70 11.60 -2.85 13.43
C ASN A 70 11.62 -3.04 11.90
N PRO A 71 10.54 -3.55 11.28
CA PRO A 71 10.48 -3.77 9.83
C PRO A 71 10.30 -2.46 9.06
N PHE A 72 10.07 -1.33 9.72
CA PHE A 72 9.87 -0.04 9.08
C PHE A 72 11.00 0.96 9.35
N SER A 73 12.16 0.51 9.85
CA SER A 73 13.33 1.37 10.08
C SER A 73 14.47 0.99 9.14
N HIS A 74 14.77 1.86 8.18
CA HIS A 74 15.91 1.74 7.26
C HIS A 74 16.29 3.11 6.66
N PRO A 75 17.58 3.40 6.38
CA PRO A 75 18.02 4.75 6.02
C PRO A 75 17.44 5.34 4.73
N ARG A 76 17.11 4.51 3.74
CA ARG A 76 16.70 4.97 2.39
C ARG A 76 15.26 4.66 2.02
N ALA A 77 14.63 3.72 2.71
CA ALA A 77 13.30 3.21 2.39
C ALA A 77 12.61 2.93 3.71
N LEU A 78 11.29 3.11 3.76
CA LEU A 78 10.57 2.88 5.00
C LEU A 78 10.55 1.38 5.34
N LEU A 79 10.28 0.49 4.39
CA LEU A 79 10.28 -0.96 4.64
C LEU A 79 11.70 -1.57 4.61
N SER A 80 12.10 -2.22 5.69
CA SER A 80 13.42 -2.84 5.89
C SER A 80 13.37 -4.37 5.91
N ASP A 81 12.34 -4.96 6.56
CA ASP A 81 12.15 -6.40 6.67
C ASP A 81 10.70 -6.77 6.31
N PHE A 82 10.54 -7.38 5.15
CA PHE A 82 9.23 -7.77 4.63
C PHE A 82 8.54 -8.82 5.51
N TYR A 83 9.27 -9.84 5.97
CA TYR A 83 8.67 -10.96 6.70
C TYR A 83 8.16 -10.49 8.08
N VAL A 84 8.98 -9.72 8.79
CA VAL A 84 8.61 -9.15 10.08
C VAL A 84 7.46 -8.16 9.92
N GLY A 85 7.49 -7.32 8.88
CA GLY A 85 6.42 -6.38 8.56
C GLY A 85 5.09 -7.07 8.23
N GLU A 86 5.12 -8.18 7.49
CA GLU A 86 3.92 -8.97 7.16
C GLU A 86 3.28 -9.49 8.45
N LYS A 87 4.08 -10.09 9.34
CA LYS A 87 3.57 -10.66 10.60
C LYS A 87 3.01 -9.59 11.53
N LEU A 88 3.64 -8.41 11.56
CA LEU A 88 3.15 -7.24 12.28
C LEU A 88 1.79 -6.79 11.74
N LEU A 89 1.63 -6.63 10.42
CA LEU A 89 0.34 -6.26 9.83
C LEU A 89 -0.73 -7.36 10.03
N GLN A 90 -0.37 -8.64 9.92
CA GLN A 90 -1.27 -9.76 10.21
C GLN A 90 -1.85 -9.65 11.63
N HIS A 91 -1.00 -9.32 12.60
CA HIS A 91 -1.39 -9.09 13.99
C HIS A 91 -2.28 -7.86 14.13
N ALA A 92 -1.87 -6.69 13.60
CA ALA A 92 -2.64 -5.46 13.67
C ALA A 92 -4.04 -5.64 13.08
N PHE A 93 -4.15 -6.22 11.88
CA PHE A 93 -5.43 -6.50 11.24
C PHE A 93 -6.27 -7.49 12.06
N LYS A 94 -5.62 -8.44 12.76
CA LYS A 94 -6.32 -9.44 13.58
C LYS A 94 -6.95 -8.78 14.79
N SER A 95 -6.18 -7.92 15.46
CA SER A 95 -6.57 -7.22 16.68
C SER A 95 -7.85 -6.39 16.49
N ILE A 96 -8.03 -5.77 15.32
CA ILE A 96 -9.20 -4.92 15.03
C ILE A 96 -10.39 -5.67 14.40
N SER A 97 -10.15 -6.80 13.72
CA SER A 97 -11.19 -7.49 12.92
C SER A 97 -12.27 -8.24 13.73
N ASN A 98 -12.05 -8.51 15.02
CA ASN A 98 -13.01 -9.00 16.04
C ASN A 98 -13.89 -10.25 15.72
N ALA A 99 -13.72 -10.92 14.59
CA ALA A 99 -14.54 -12.06 14.22
C ALA A 99 -13.86 -13.39 14.60
N LYS A 100 -14.44 -14.12 15.55
CA LYS A 100 -13.92 -15.41 16.05
C LYS A 100 -13.98 -16.56 15.02
N PHE A 101 -14.83 -16.47 13.98
CA PHE A 101 -15.09 -17.59 13.07
C PHE A 101 -14.95 -17.28 11.57
N LEU A 102 -15.18 -16.04 11.13
CA LEU A 102 -15.02 -15.63 9.73
C LEU A 102 -14.34 -14.28 9.70
N ARG A 103 -13.06 -14.22 9.33
CA ARG A 103 -12.33 -12.96 9.20
C ARG A 103 -12.58 -12.39 7.80
N PRO A 104 -13.41 -11.34 7.65
CA PRO A 104 -13.56 -10.70 6.35
C PRO A 104 -12.20 -10.17 5.90
N ARG A 105 -11.88 -10.35 4.62
CA ARG A 105 -10.64 -9.84 4.01
C ARG A 105 -10.80 -8.32 3.83
N PRO A 106 -10.03 -7.47 4.51
CA PRO A 106 -10.19 -6.03 4.44
C PRO A 106 -9.71 -5.50 3.08
N LYS A 107 -10.34 -4.41 2.63
CA LYS A 107 -9.72 -3.52 1.63
C LYS A 107 -8.78 -2.58 2.39
N VAL A 108 -7.59 -2.28 1.88
CA VAL A 108 -6.56 -1.58 2.64
C VAL A 108 -6.04 -0.37 1.87
N ILE A 109 -6.02 0.78 2.51
CA ILE A 109 -5.28 1.96 2.03
C ILE A 109 -4.00 2.04 2.86
N ILE A 110 -2.85 1.79 2.22
CA ILE A 110 -1.53 1.95 2.85
C ILE A 110 -1.08 3.39 2.64
N HIS A 111 -0.64 4.03 3.71
CA HIS A 111 -0.09 5.37 3.71
C HIS A 111 1.27 5.38 4.43
N PRO A 112 2.38 5.29 3.67
CA PRO A 112 3.71 5.53 4.20
C PRO A 112 3.84 7.01 4.56
N MET A 113 4.16 7.30 5.82
CA MET A 113 4.12 8.65 6.37
C MET A 113 5.49 9.34 6.37
N GLU A 114 6.55 8.60 6.06
CA GLU A 114 7.95 9.02 6.10
C GLU A 114 8.71 8.40 4.93
N LYS A 115 9.84 9.02 4.56
CA LYS A 115 10.70 8.59 3.44
C LYS A 115 9.94 8.48 2.12
N THR A 116 9.11 9.49 1.88
CA THR A 116 8.28 9.62 0.67
C THR A 116 8.71 10.81 -0.18
N GLU A 117 9.93 11.34 0.03
CA GLU A 117 10.46 12.48 -0.72
C GLU A 117 10.58 12.13 -2.20
N GLY A 118 9.94 12.92 -3.07
CA GLY A 118 9.87 12.61 -4.50
C GLY A 118 8.88 11.49 -4.86
N GLY A 119 8.06 11.05 -3.91
CA GLY A 119 7.09 9.98 -4.07
C GLY A 119 7.70 8.58 -3.89
N LEU A 120 6.83 7.56 -3.87
CA LEU A 120 7.26 6.17 -3.75
C LEU A 120 7.70 5.61 -5.11
N THR A 121 8.84 4.92 -5.13
CA THR A 121 9.29 4.16 -6.30
C THR A 121 8.32 3.02 -6.62
N ALA A 122 8.37 2.50 -7.85
CA ALA A 122 7.58 1.33 -8.23
C ALA A 122 7.88 0.10 -7.36
N ILE A 123 9.14 -0.06 -6.92
CA ILE A 123 9.56 -1.14 -6.04
C ILE A 123 8.90 -1.01 -4.67
N GLU A 124 8.89 0.19 -4.08
CA GLU A 124 8.26 0.43 -2.78
C GLU A 124 6.73 0.28 -2.84
N LYS A 125 6.09 0.82 -3.88
CA LYS A 125 4.66 0.65 -4.13
C LYS A 125 4.29 -0.84 -4.18
N ARG A 126 5.09 -1.63 -4.91
CA ARG A 126 4.91 -3.08 -4.97
C ARG A 126 5.16 -3.74 -3.60
N ALA A 127 6.23 -3.37 -2.91
CA ALA A 127 6.56 -3.95 -1.62
C ALA A 127 5.44 -3.73 -0.59
N PHE A 128 4.88 -2.52 -0.49
CA PHE A 128 3.73 -2.25 0.39
C PHE A 128 2.46 -2.98 -0.04
N THR A 129 2.21 -3.09 -1.35
CA THR A 129 1.07 -3.83 -1.89
C THR A 129 1.15 -5.31 -1.50
N GLU A 130 2.29 -5.95 -1.74
CA GLU A 130 2.54 -7.35 -1.38
C GLU A 130 2.51 -7.56 0.14
N LEU A 131 3.02 -6.61 0.92
CA LEU A 131 3.00 -6.66 2.38
C LEU A 131 1.56 -6.73 2.91
N ALA A 132 0.68 -5.86 2.38
CA ALA A 132 -0.73 -5.83 2.76
C ALA A 132 -1.50 -7.06 2.26
N LEU A 133 -1.19 -7.55 1.05
CA LEU A 133 -1.74 -8.81 0.53
C LEU A 133 -1.36 -10.00 1.42
N GLY A 134 -0.09 -10.12 1.79
CA GLY A 134 0.42 -11.12 2.73
C GLY A 134 -0.23 -11.00 4.12
N ALA A 135 -0.64 -9.79 4.53
CA ALA A 135 -1.40 -9.57 5.75
C ALA A 135 -2.88 -9.98 5.69
N GLY A 136 -3.38 -10.38 4.51
CA GLY A 136 -4.74 -10.87 4.30
C GLY A 136 -5.68 -9.88 3.62
N ALA A 137 -5.17 -8.76 3.10
CA ALA A 137 -5.96 -7.82 2.31
C ALA A 137 -6.51 -8.46 1.02
N VAL A 138 -7.56 -7.87 0.46
CA VAL A 138 -8.13 -8.28 -0.85
C VAL A 138 -7.94 -7.25 -1.95
N ALA A 139 -7.89 -5.98 -1.59
CA ALA A 139 -7.66 -4.87 -2.50
C ALA A 139 -6.84 -3.81 -1.76
N ILE A 140 -5.85 -3.25 -2.46
CA ILE A 140 -4.89 -2.33 -1.87
C ILE A 140 -4.87 -1.06 -2.71
N LYS A 141 -4.79 0.08 -2.04
CA LYS A 141 -4.54 1.40 -2.60
C LYS A 141 -3.38 2.03 -1.83
N ILE A 142 -2.52 2.77 -2.54
CA ILE A 142 -1.35 3.41 -1.94
C ILE A 142 -1.58 4.92 -1.97
N HIS A 143 -1.53 5.52 -0.80
CA HIS A 143 -1.67 6.97 -0.61
C HIS A 143 -0.34 7.56 -0.14
N VAL A 144 -0.04 8.77 -0.59
CA VAL A 144 1.11 9.57 -0.14
C VAL A 144 0.65 11.00 0.06
N GLY A 145 1.22 11.69 1.06
CA GLY A 145 0.98 13.12 1.27
C GLY A 145 0.11 13.41 2.49
N LYS A 146 -0.93 14.23 2.34
CA LYS A 146 -1.74 14.68 3.48
C LYS A 146 -2.54 13.52 4.07
N THR A 147 -2.68 13.51 5.40
CA THR A 147 -3.52 12.55 6.10
C THR A 147 -4.97 12.66 5.62
N LEU A 148 -5.60 11.52 5.39
CA LEU A 148 -6.99 11.44 4.96
C LEU A 148 -7.93 11.50 6.17
N ASP A 149 -9.11 12.08 5.98
CA ASP A 149 -10.20 11.95 6.95
C ASP A 149 -10.81 10.54 6.84
N ILE A 150 -10.76 9.79 7.93
CA ILE A 150 -11.23 8.40 7.99
C ILE A 150 -12.75 8.33 7.87
N SER A 151 -13.48 9.36 8.33
CA SER A 151 -14.95 9.38 8.34
C SER A 151 -15.54 9.38 6.93
N GLU A 152 -14.81 9.89 5.94
CA GLU A 152 -15.23 9.98 4.54
C GLU A 152 -14.54 8.96 3.63
N LEU A 153 -13.73 8.06 4.21
CA LEU A 153 -12.84 7.16 3.48
C LEU A 153 -13.61 5.97 2.88
N GLU A 154 -14.17 6.16 1.69
CA GLU A 154 -14.67 5.05 0.85
C GLU A 154 -13.57 4.52 -0.09
N PHE A 155 -13.14 3.27 0.14
CA PHE A 155 -12.10 2.63 -0.68
C PHE A 155 -12.39 2.69 -2.18
N ASP A 156 -13.63 2.47 -2.61
CA ASP A 156 -13.97 2.38 -4.04
C ASP A 156 -13.88 3.74 -4.74
N THR A 157 -14.15 4.83 -4.02
CA THR A 157 -14.10 6.22 -4.52
C THR A 157 -12.70 6.81 -4.44
N PHE A 158 -11.89 6.36 -3.49
CA PHE A 158 -10.50 6.78 -3.34
C PHE A 158 -9.72 6.49 -4.64
N GLN A 159 -9.30 7.51 -5.38
CA GLN A 159 -8.42 7.30 -6.54
C GLN A 159 -6.99 7.30 -6.02
N ASP A 160 -6.22 6.27 -6.36
CA ASP A 160 -4.77 6.37 -6.26
C ASP A 160 -4.34 7.57 -7.13
N GLU A 161 -3.44 8.42 -6.64
CA GLU A 161 -2.90 9.58 -7.40
C GLU A 161 -2.30 9.14 -8.77
N ILE A 162 -2.06 7.84 -8.93
CA ILE A 162 -1.41 7.15 -10.04
C ILE A 162 -2.08 7.36 -11.41
N LYS A 163 -3.34 7.75 -11.52
CA LYS A 163 -3.95 7.85 -12.86
C LYS A 163 -3.45 9.04 -13.68
N ILE A 164 -3.14 10.18 -13.07
CA ILE A 164 -2.90 11.41 -13.85
C ILE A 164 -1.58 11.34 -14.62
N GLU A 165 -0.50 10.84 -14.02
CA GLU A 165 0.83 10.79 -14.67
C GLU A 165 0.89 9.77 -15.82
N SER A 166 0.26 8.60 -15.69
CA SER A 166 0.21 7.62 -16.78
C SER A 166 -0.67 8.08 -17.95
N TYR A 167 -1.74 8.85 -17.70
CA TYR A 167 -2.56 9.42 -18.77
C TYR A 167 -1.84 10.56 -19.52
N ILE A 168 -1.02 11.36 -18.83
CA ILE A 168 -0.27 12.46 -19.46
C ILE A 168 0.83 11.92 -20.38
N GLU A 169 1.54 10.84 -19.98
CA GLU A 169 2.55 10.21 -20.84
C GLU A 169 1.96 9.59 -22.11
N GLU A 170 0.86 8.83 -22.01
CA GLU A 170 0.18 8.24 -23.16
C GLU A 170 -0.38 9.30 -24.14
N ALA A 171 -0.94 10.39 -23.62
CA ALA A 171 -1.49 11.48 -24.43
C ALA A 171 -0.40 12.25 -25.19
N SER A 172 0.79 12.38 -24.63
CA SER A 172 1.91 13.08 -25.29
C SER A 172 2.47 12.30 -26.49
N GLN A 173 2.57 10.97 -26.40
CA GLN A 173 3.11 10.14 -27.48
C GLN A 173 2.14 9.98 -28.66
N THR A 174 0.83 9.96 -28.42
CA THR A 174 -0.16 9.83 -29.50
C THR A 174 -0.16 11.03 -30.45
N THR A 175 0.10 12.23 -29.95
CA THR A 175 0.13 13.45 -30.79
C THR A 175 1.27 13.45 -31.81
N SER A 176 2.43 12.88 -31.47
CA SER A 176 3.60 12.82 -32.36
C SER A 176 3.38 11.90 -33.57
N ASN A 177 2.72 10.75 -33.37
CA ASN A 177 2.46 9.78 -34.42
C ASN A 177 1.38 10.27 -35.40
N VAL A 178 0.33 10.95 -34.89
CA VAL A 178 -0.75 11.49 -35.71
C VAL A 178 -0.26 12.68 -36.54
N ALA A 179 0.51 13.60 -35.96
CA ALA A 179 1.10 14.72 -36.70
C ALA A 179 2.04 14.23 -37.81
N THR A 180 2.86 13.22 -37.53
CA THR A 180 3.76 12.62 -38.52
C THR A 180 2.99 11.97 -39.67
N LEU A 181 1.91 11.23 -39.38
CA LEU A 181 1.04 10.64 -40.40
C LEU A 181 0.39 11.70 -41.29
N LEU A 182 -0.07 12.82 -40.73
CA LEU A 182 -0.65 13.91 -41.51
C LEU A 182 0.38 14.57 -42.43
N VAL A 183 1.63 14.74 -41.98
CA VAL A 183 2.71 15.25 -42.82
C VAL A 183 3.00 14.31 -43.99
N TYR A 184 3.11 13.00 -43.73
CA TYR A 184 3.29 12.02 -44.81
C TYR A 184 2.10 11.99 -45.78
N LEU A 185 0.87 12.11 -45.28
CA LEU A 185 -0.33 12.14 -46.10
C LEU A 185 -0.36 13.38 -47.02
N VAL A 186 0.05 14.55 -46.51
CA VAL A 186 0.19 15.77 -47.32
C VAL A 186 1.29 15.61 -48.39
N ILE A 187 2.43 15.02 -48.04
CA ILE A 187 3.52 14.77 -48.99
C ILE A 187 3.05 13.83 -50.12
N VAL A 188 2.31 12.78 -49.79
CA VAL A 188 1.76 11.84 -50.79
C VAL A 188 0.76 12.54 -51.71
N ILE A 189 -0.13 13.38 -51.17
CA ILE A 189 -1.08 14.15 -51.98
C ILE A 189 -0.34 15.07 -52.96
N ILE A 190 0.70 15.78 -52.49
CA ILE A 190 1.51 16.67 -53.35
C ILE A 190 2.24 15.88 -54.43
N ALA A 191 2.81 14.72 -54.09
CA ALA A 191 3.51 13.87 -55.05
C ALA A 191 2.55 13.34 -56.13
N VAL A 192 1.36 12.87 -55.75
CA VAL A 192 0.33 12.42 -56.69
C VAL A 192 -0.12 13.57 -57.60
N TRP A 193 -0.25 14.78 -57.07
CA TRP A 193 -0.62 15.95 -57.86
C TRP A 193 0.48 16.38 -58.85
N TYR A 194 1.74 16.27 -58.46
CA TYR A 194 2.88 16.68 -59.29
C TYR A 194 3.24 15.66 -60.37
N PHE A 195 3.12 14.36 -60.09
CA PHE A 195 3.48 13.28 -61.02
C PHE A 195 2.29 12.70 -61.78
N GLY A 196 1.06 13.03 -61.38
CA GLY A 196 -0.18 12.54 -62.00
C GLY A 196 -0.74 13.43 -63.11
N ASN A 197 -0.02 14.48 -63.52
CA ASN A 197 -0.43 15.42 -64.57
C ASN A 197 0.65 15.58 -65.65
#